data_AF-A0A9K3P3N7-F1
#
_entry.id   AF-A0A9K3P3N7-F1
#
_cell.length_a   1.000
_cell.length_b   1.000
_cell.length_c   1.000
_cell.angle_alpha   90.00
_cell.angle_beta   90.00
_cell.angle_gamma   90.00
#
_symmetry.space_group_name_H-M   'P 1'
#
loop_
_entity.id
_entity.type
_entity.pdbx_description
1 polymer ?
#
loop_
_entity_poly.entity_id
_entity_poly.type
_entity_poly.pdbx_seq_one_letter_code
_entity_poly.pdbx_strand_id
1 'polypeptide(L)'
;MYHPLTGLCIQSDYKSQILADDCHRLTGWNHDGDRSPIQLSSSPLCIEVVGDGLPVRLTTDCNAKQSTWKSVPNSMFQITSKDCDGVDLCLDYDPNSSSNILSKRCICAGDNRSKCLQNPQSQWFQFVSTNSKRF
;
A
#
# COMPACT_ATOMS: atom_id res chain seq x y z
N MET A 1 2.67 -4.93 -7.23
CA MET A 1 2.75 -4.97 -5.76
C MET A 1 2.05 -6.23 -5.28
N TYR A 2 2.62 -6.93 -4.30
CA TYR A 2 2.24 -8.27 -3.88
C TYR A 2 1.99 -8.31 -2.37
N HIS A 3 0.98 -9.05 -1.93
CA HIS A 3 0.65 -9.24 -0.52
C HIS A 3 1.12 -10.64 -0.05
N PRO A 4 2.26 -10.75 0.68
CA PRO A 4 2.91 -12.03 0.96
C PRO A 4 2.08 -13.03 1.75
N LEU A 5 1.22 -12.56 2.65
CA LEU A 5 0.41 -13.44 3.48
C LEU A 5 -0.62 -14.24 2.66
N THR A 6 -1.19 -13.62 1.62
CA THR A 6 -2.31 -14.22 0.85
C THR A 6 -1.91 -14.71 -0.53
N GLY A 7 -0.75 -14.32 -1.04
CA GLY A 7 -0.34 -14.65 -2.41
C GLY A 7 -1.01 -13.79 -3.49
N LEU A 8 -1.81 -12.79 -3.10
CA LEU A 8 -2.55 -11.93 -4.03
C LEU A 8 -1.73 -10.72 -4.46
N CYS A 9 -2.08 -10.18 -5.61
CA CYS A 9 -1.51 -8.97 -6.16
C CYS A 9 -2.48 -7.80 -6.02
N ILE A 10 -1.91 -6.61 -5.82
CA ILE A 10 -2.68 -5.38 -5.75
C ILE A 10 -2.96 -4.90 -7.17
N GLN A 11 -4.23 -4.68 -7.49
CA GLN A 11 -4.70 -4.27 -8.80
C GLN A 11 -5.60 -3.04 -8.71
N SER A 12 -5.73 -2.32 -9.81
CA SER A 12 -6.77 -1.31 -9.99
C SER A 12 -7.86 -1.82 -10.93
N ASP A 13 -9.14 -1.68 -10.56
CA ASP A 13 -10.25 -2.05 -11.43
C ASP A 13 -10.68 -0.90 -12.38
N TYR A 14 -11.70 -1.15 -13.21
CA TYR A 14 -12.24 -0.15 -14.14
C TYR A 14 -12.91 1.05 -13.45
N LYS A 15 -13.24 0.94 -12.16
CA LYS A 15 -13.78 2.01 -11.31
C LYS A 15 -12.67 2.74 -10.55
N SER A 16 -11.40 2.46 -10.85
CA SER A 16 -10.25 3.02 -10.13
C SER A 16 -10.21 2.66 -8.64
N GLN A 17 -10.84 1.55 -8.25
CA GLN A 17 -10.73 0.95 -6.92
C GLN A 17 -9.46 0.12 -6.84
N ILE A 18 -8.86 0.06 -5.64
CA ILE A 18 -7.63 -0.69 -5.40
C ILE A 18 -7.99 -1.96 -4.62
N LEU A 19 -7.77 -3.11 -5.25
CA LEU A 19 -8.22 -4.41 -4.78
C LEU A 19 -7.06 -5.40 -4.73
N ALA A 20 -7.19 -6.45 -3.92
CA ALA A 20 -6.37 -7.66 -4.02
C ALA A 20 -7.08 -8.68 -4.93
N ASP A 21 -6.34 -9.22 -5.89
CA ASP A 21 -6.82 -10.27 -6.80
C ASP A 21 -5.65 -11.19 -7.22
N ASP A 22 -5.91 -12.18 -8.08
CA ASP A 22 -4.89 -13.04 -8.65
C ASP A 22 -3.75 -12.25 -9.32
N CYS A 23 -2.59 -12.87 -9.50
CA CYS A 23 -1.45 -12.19 -10.10
C CYS A 23 -1.40 -12.33 -11.64
N HIS A 24 -2.47 -12.78 -12.31
CA HIS A 24 -2.48 -12.96 -13.76
C HIS A 24 -2.57 -11.62 -14.52
N ARG A 25 -3.25 -10.62 -13.91
CA ARG A 25 -3.40 -9.27 -14.46
C ARG A 25 -2.63 -8.27 -13.63
N LEU A 26 -1.30 -8.29 -13.77
CA LEU A 26 -0.44 -7.40 -13.00
C LEU A 26 -0.69 -5.94 -13.36
N THR A 27 -1.25 -5.21 -12.41
CA THR A 27 -1.18 -3.75 -12.42
C THR A 27 0.24 -3.36 -12.06
N GLY A 28 0.91 -2.63 -12.95
CA GLY A 28 2.22 -2.07 -12.67
C GLY A 28 2.09 -1.00 -11.60
N TRP A 29 2.85 -1.13 -10.52
CA TRP A 29 2.96 -0.10 -9.49
C TRP A 29 4.42 0.29 -9.36
N ASN A 30 4.69 1.58 -9.51
CA ASN A 30 6.02 2.17 -9.38
C ASN A 30 6.14 2.89 -8.04
N HIS A 31 7.27 2.71 -7.37
CA HIS A 31 7.60 3.42 -6.16
C HIS A 31 9.10 3.69 -6.18
N ASP A 32 9.48 4.97 -6.22
CA ASP A 32 10.86 5.42 -6.39
C ASP A 32 11.61 5.54 -5.05
N GLY A 33 11.01 5.02 -3.97
CA GLY A 33 11.58 4.94 -2.64
C GLY A 33 10.90 5.87 -1.63
N ASP A 34 11.50 5.95 -0.44
CA ASP A 34 10.90 6.69 0.67
C ASP A 34 10.62 8.15 0.32
N ARG A 35 9.43 8.61 0.68
CA ARG A 35 8.85 9.92 0.36
C ARG A 35 8.52 10.12 -1.12
N SER A 36 8.38 9.03 -1.88
CA SER A 36 7.78 9.06 -3.21
C SER A 36 6.35 8.54 -3.17
N PRO A 37 5.50 8.92 -4.14
CA PRO A 37 4.22 8.28 -4.34
C PRO A 37 4.36 6.81 -4.74
N ILE A 38 3.28 6.06 -4.57
CA ILE A 38 3.07 4.76 -5.21
C ILE A 38 2.22 5.03 -6.45
N GLN A 39 2.85 5.09 -7.61
CA GLN A 39 2.20 5.45 -8.87
C GLN A 39 1.73 4.21 -9.64
N LEU A 40 0.59 4.35 -10.28
CA LEU A 40 0.11 3.39 -11.27
C LEU A 40 0.98 3.53 -12.54
N SER A 41 1.64 2.45 -12.97
CA SER A 41 2.56 2.49 -14.10
C SER A 41 1.88 3.04 -15.36
N SER A 42 2.56 3.95 -16.06
CA SER A 42 2.05 4.61 -17.27
C SER A 42 0.77 5.42 -17.08
N SER A 43 0.49 5.89 -15.86
CA SER A 43 -0.67 6.70 -15.51
C SER A 43 -0.25 7.87 -14.60
N PRO A 44 -0.94 9.03 -14.63
CA PRO A 44 -0.73 10.10 -13.66
C PRO A 44 -1.33 9.78 -12.28
N LEU A 45 -1.97 8.62 -12.10
CA LEU A 45 -2.64 8.24 -10.88
C LEU A 45 -1.67 7.61 -9.87
N CYS A 46 -1.89 7.87 -8.58
CA CYS A 46 -1.17 7.27 -7.47
C CYS A 46 -2.10 6.96 -6.30
N ILE A 47 -1.62 6.12 -5.38
CA ILE A 47 -2.36 5.73 -4.19
C ILE A 47 -2.34 6.86 -3.16
N GLU A 48 -3.52 7.22 -2.65
CA GLU A 48 -3.74 8.18 -1.58
C GLU A 48 -4.45 7.53 -0.39
N VAL A 49 -4.00 7.89 0.82
CA VAL A 49 -4.69 7.58 2.08
C VAL A 49 -5.91 8.49 2.26
N VAL A 50 -7.06 7.88 2.60
CA VAL A 50 -8.28 8.63 2.94
C VAL A 50 -8.44 8.74 4.46
N GLY A 51 -8.22 7.64 5.20
CA GLY A 51 -8.35 7.60 6.66
C GLY A 51 -8.27 6.18 7.23
N ASP A 52 -8.27 6.07 8.55
CA ASP A 52 -8.15 4.80 9.28
C ASP A 52 -9.38 3.90 9.04
N GLY A 53 -9.15 2.68 8.57
CA GLY A 53 -10.18 1.70 8.24
C GLY A 53 -10.88 1.91 6.89
N LEU A 54 -10.48 2.92 6.12
CA LEU A 54 -11.10 3.24 4.83
C LEU A 54 -10.28 2.67 3.66
N PRO A 55 -10.94 2.36 2.52
CA PRO A 55 -10.23 2.02 1.30
C PRO A 55 -9.31 3.15 0.85
N VAL A 56 -8.10 2.79 0.41
CA VAL A 56 -7.22 3.73 -0.31
C VAL A 56 -7.82 4.02 -1.69
N ARG A 57 -7.48 5.18 -2.27
CA ARG A 57 -8.00 5.58 -3.58
C ARG A 57 -6.89 5.99 -4.53
N LEU A 58 -7.22 6.03 -5.81
CA LEU A 58 -6.39 6.66 -6.82
C LEU A 58 -6.69 8.17 -6.88
N THR A 59 -5.63 8.98 -6.97
CA THR A 59 -5.69 10.44 -7.15
C THR A 59 -4.67 10.89 -8.18
N THR A 60 -4.87 12.07 -8.77
CA THR A 60 -3.86 12.76 -9.58
C THR A 60 -2.95 13.67 -8.75
N ASP A 61 -3.29 13.95 -7.48
CA ASP A 61 -2.46 14.73 -6.58
C ASP A 61 -1.41 13.85 -5.87
N CYS A 62 -0.36 13.50 -6.61
CA CYS A 62 0.71 12.63 -6.11
C CYS A 62 1.76 13.33 -5.24
N ASN A 63 1.62 14.64 -5.06
CA ASN A 63 2.52 15.43 -4.20
C ASN A 63 1.88 15.74 -2.84
N ALA A 64 0.60 15.42 -2.66
CA ALA A 64 -0.06 15.49 -1.37
C ALA A 64 0.66 14.61 -0.33
N LYS A 65 0.57 15.03 0.95
CA LYS A 65 1.14 14.26 2.06
C LYS A 65 0.51 12.86 2.16
N GLN A 66 -0.80 12.77 1.88
CA GLN A 66 -1.58 11.53 1.87
C GLN A 66 -1.19 10.58 0.74
N SER A 67 -0.59 11.10 -0.32
CA SER A 67 -0.09 10.33 -1.47
C SER A 67 1.40 10.02 -1.37
N THR A 68 2.07 10.47 -0.30
CA THR A 68 3.52 10.31 -0.10
C THR A 68 3.78 9.14 0.83
N TRP A 69 4.46 8.11 0.33
CA TRP A 69 4.66 6.86 1.05
C TRP A 69 6.12 6.68 1.48
N LYS A 70 6.33 5.99 2.60
CA LYS A 70 7.65 5.62 3.11
C LYS A 70 7.60 4.26 3.78
N SER A 71 8.72 3.55 3.78
CA SER A 71 8.88 2.31 4.53
C SER A 71 8.81 2.59 6.04
N VAL A 72 8.13 1.73 6.80
CA VAL A 72 8.16 1.83 8.26
C VAL A 72 9.55 1.39 8.76
N PRO A 73 10.27 2.21 9.54
CA PRO A 73 11.60 1.86 10.03
C PRO A 73 11.63 0.54 10.80
N ASN A 74 12.68 -0.25 10.57
CA ASN A 74 12.89 -1.59 11.13
C ASN A 74 11.76 -2.58 10.80
N SER A 75 10.73 -2.24 10.01
CA SER A 75 9.68 -3.17 9.56
C SER A 75 10.16 -4.01 8.40
N MET A 76 9.46 -5.12 8.11
CA MET A 76 9.78 -5.92 6.94
C MET A 76 9.20 -5.28 5.67
N PHE A 77 7.87 -5.28 5.52
CA PHE A 77 7.20 -4.82 4.30
C PHE A 77 6.05 -3.86 4.57
N GLN A 78 6.05 -3.17 5.71
CA GLN A 78 5.04 -2.16 5.99
C GLN A 78 5.43 -0.84 5.31
N ILE A 79 4.49 -0.28 4.56
CA ILE A 79 4.60 1.01 3.91
C ILE A 79 3.53 1.93 4.49
N THR A 80 3.90 3.16 4.82
CA THR A 80 3.04 4.11 5.51
C THR A 80 2.97 5.46 4.81
N SER A 81 1.82 6.11 4.95
CA SER A 81 1.55 7.49 4.57
C SER A 81 0.76 8.16 5.70
N LYS A 82 0.66 9.49 5.67
CA LYS A 82 -0.05 10.27 6.70
C LYS A 82 -1.45 10.62 6.22
N ASP A 83 -2.45 10.49 7.09
CA ASP A 83 -3.77 11.06 6.82
C ASP A 83 -3.79 12.60 7.02
N CYS A 84 -4.97 13.21 6.85
CA CYS A 84 -5.17 14.65 7.02
C CYS A 84 -4.83 15.15 8.44
N ASP A 85 -4.96 14.29 9.44
CA ASP A 85 -4.69 14.59 10.85
C ASP A 85 -3.21 14.33 11.21
N GLY A 86 -2.42 13.83 10.25
CA GLY A 86 -0.99 13.56 10.40
C GLY A 86 -0.66 12.21 11.02
N VAL A 87 -1.65 11.32 11.20
CA VAL A 87 -1.49 9.96 11.73
C VAL A 87 -0.86 9.08 10.66
N ASP A 88 0.21 8.35 11.03
CA ASP A 88 0.85 7.39 10.14
C ASP A 88 -0.04 6.13 10.00
N LEU A 89 -0.57 5.90 8.79
CA LEU A 89 -1.38 4.76 8.42
C LEU A 89 -0.60 3.87 7.44
N CYS A 90 -0.76 2.55 7.57
CA CYS A 90 -0.18 1.53 6.71
C CYS A 90 -1.23 0.97 5.76
N LEU A 91 -0.78 0.48 4.60
CA LEU A 91 -1.61 -0.40 3.79
C LEU A 91 -1.97 -1.65 4.60
N ASP A 92 -3.20 -2.13 4.46
CA ASP A 92 -3.72 -3.31 5.14
C ASP A 92 -4.65 -4.09 4.20
N TYR A 93 -4.55 -5.41 4.24
CA TYR A 93 -5.44 -6.30 3.53
C TYR A 93 -5.82 -7.50 4.39
N ASP A 94 -7.12 -7.69 4.58
CA ASP A 94 -7.71 -8.85 5.22
C ASP A 94 -8.75 -9.50 4.30
N PRO A 95 -8.46 -10.70 3.75
CA PRO A 95 -9.36 -11.37 2.81
C PRO A 95 -10.70 -11.76 3.44
N ASN A 96 -10.81 -11.83 4.78
CA ASN A 96 -12.08 -12.13 5.46
C ASN A 96 -13.03 -10.94 5.51
N SER A 97 -12.52 -9.72 5.32
CA SER A 97 -13.28 -8.49 5.44
C SER A 97 -13.74 -7.95 4.08
N SER A 98 -12.82 -7.85 3.10
CA SER A 98 -13.10 -7.28 1.78
C SER A 98 -11.99 -7.62 0.79
N SER A 99 -12.24 -7.47 -0.51
CA SER A 99 -11.17 -7.42 -1.52
C SER A 99 -10.45 -6.07 -1.57
N ASN A 100 -11.01 -5.02 -0.97
CA ASN A 100 -10.41 -3.68 -0.98
C ASN A 100 -9.12 -3.61 -0.16
N ILE A 101 -8.16 -2.85 -0.65
CA ILE A 101 -6.99 -2.46 0.14
C ILE A 101 -7.37 -1.27 1.01
N LEU A 102 -7.12 -1.39 2.30
CA LEU A 102 -7.46 -0.39 3.29
C LEU A 102 -6.20 0.35 3.75
N SER A 103 -6.38 1.57 4.28
CA SER A 103 -5.40 2.20 5.15
C SER A 103 -5.81 2.01 6.60
N LYS A 104 -4.93 1.48 7.45
CA LYS A 104 -5.17 1.33 8.89
C LYS A 104 -3.96 1.79 9.69
N ARG A 105 -4.14 2.08 10.98
CA ARG A 105 -2.98 2.32 11.86
C ARG A 105 -1.96 1.20 11.74
N CYS A 106 -0.69 1.59 11.65
CA CYS A 106 0.40 0.63 11.51
C CYS A 106 0.50 -0.27 12.75
N ILE A 107 0.43 -1.58 12.54
CA ILE A 107 0.61 -2.59 13.58
C ILE A 107 2.09 -2.64 13.95
N CYS A 108 2.39 -2.60 15.25
CA CYS A 108 3.76 -2.73 15.77
C CYS A 108 4.79 -1.75 15.19
N ALA A 109 4.37 -0.52 14.84
CA ALA A 109 5.27 0.55 14.40
C ALA A 109 5.75 1.43 15.57
N GLY A 110 6.89 2.09 15.39
CA GLY A 110 7.45 3.07 16.35
C GLY A 110 8.04 2.45 17.63
N ASP A 111 8.10 3.27 18.69
CA ASP A 111 8.87 2.97 19.92
C ASP A 111 8.34 1.78 20.72
N ASN A 112 7.05 1.46 20.60
CA ASN A 112 6.41 0.35 21.32
C ASN A 112 6.53 -1.00 20.60
N ARG A 113 7.28 -1.06 19.50
CA ARG A 113 7.42 -2.28 18.69
C ARG A 113 7.95 -3.48 19.46
N SER A 114 8.94 -3.29 20.33
CA SER A 114 9.57 -4.38 21.09
C SER A 114 8.61 -5.09 22.05
N LYS A 115 7.50 -4.42 22.42
CA LYS A 115 6.44 -4.95 23.29
C LYS A 115 5.20 -5.37 22.50
N CYS A 116 5.23 -5.27 21.17
CA CYS A 116 4.07 -5.51 20.35
C CYS A 116 3.85 -7.02 20.15
N LEU A 117 2.66 -7.49 20.56
CA LEU A 117 2.25 -8.89 20.44
C LEU A 117 1.37 -9.15 19.21
N GLN A 118 1.07 -8.12 18.43
CA GLN A 118 0.21 -8.22 17.26
C GLN A 118 1.00 -8.67 16.02
N ASN A 119 0.32 -9.34 15.09
CA ASN A 119 0.93 -9.80 13.84
C ASN A 119 0.72 -8.75 12.73
N PRO A 120 1.77 -8.09 12.20
CA PRO A 120 1.64 -7.09 11.15
C PRO A 120 1.54 -7.67 9.73
N GLN A 121 1.41 -8.99 9.57
CA GLN A 121 1.43 -9.66 8.25
C GLN A 121 0.34 -9.20 7.27
N SER A 122 -0.83 -8.75 7.76
CA SER A 122 -1.86 -8.15 6.92
C SER A 122 -1.44 -6.80 6.32
N GLN A 123 -0.38 -6.20 6.85
CA GLN A 123 0.16 -4.91 6.42
C GLN A 123 1.45 -5.04 5.61
N TRP A 124 1.79 -6.25 5.16
CA TRP A 124 2.99 -6.47 4.37
C TRP A 124 2.69 -6.37 2.88
N PHE A 125 3.33 -5.42 2.22
CA PHE A 125 3.21 -5.18 0.79
C PHE A 125 4.59 -5.09 0.17
N GLN A 126 4.86 -5.97 -0.78
CA GLN A 126 6.15 -6.05 -1.45
C GLN A 126 6.05 -5.54 -2.89
N PHE A 127 6.97 -4.66 -3.26
CA PHE A 127 7.22 -4.32 -4.65
C PHE A 127 8.08 -5.42 -5.28
N VAL A 128 7.54 -6.08 -6.29
CA VAL A 128 8.24 -7.11 -7.05
C VAL A 128 8.63 -6.53 -8.41
N SER A 129 9.89 -6.70 -8.80
CA SER A 129 10.37 -6.32 -10.12
C SER A 129 9.73 -7.23 -11.16
N THR A 130 8.97 -6.66 -12.08
CA THR A 130 8.45 -7.39 -13.24
C THR A 130 9.53 -7.42 -14.33
N ASN A 131 9.75 -8.58 -14.96
CA ASN A 131 10.61 -8.68 -16.15
C ASN A 131 9.87 -8.09 -17.36
N SER A 132 9.79 -6.77 -17.44
CA SER A 132 9.37 -6.10 -18.68
C SER A 132 10.54 -6.14 -19.66
N LYS A 133 10.43 -6.93 -20.73
CA LYS A 133 11.32 -6.80 -21.89
C LYS A 133 11.20 -5.35 -22.38
N ARG A 134 12.25 -4.54 -22.20
CA ARG A 134 12.40 -3.27 -22.93
C ARG A 134 12.46 -3.64 -24.40
N PHE A 135 11.43 -3.28 -25.16
CA PHE A 135 11.46 -3.27 -26.62
C PHE A 135 12.03 -1.94 -27.11
#